data_AF-A0A150ALD6-F1
#
_entry.id   AF-A0A150ALD6-F1
#
_cell.length_a   1.000
_cell.length_b   1.000
_cell.length_c   1.000
_cell.angle_alpha   90.00
_cell.angle_beta   90.00
_cell.angle_gamma   90.00
#
_symmetry.space_group_name_H-M   'P 1'
#
loop_
_entity.id
_entity.type
_entity.pdbx_description
1 polymer ?
#
loop_
_entity_poly.entity_id
_entity_poly.type
_entity_poly.pdbx_seq_one_letter_code
_entity_poly.pdbx_strand_id
1 'polypeptide(L)'
;MIFYLIVFLVFFFSIAFWIYKIIQHYRRRNTMSFIINISLFFSLVVVILWNLRLFPLSKNFYIKDKAELLTGKEFWSWKVFSYDEFGVRGEGYTIDIYEFDWETAMYFEDPDQQFFTNFPKELEYRGNWNRHKWYRTPVINSEVQFLKHSLGHGRSFDEEMMKYISFVRNLAQSEGSYYAFNHLGDLNVDFFLLSPKEKVIVLINHNM
;
A
#
# COMPACT_ATOMS: atom_id res chain seq x y z
N MET A 1 -23.26 8.08 -3.70
CA MET A 1 -22.65 9.16 -4.52
C MET A 1 -23.10 10.56 -4.10
N ILE A 2 -24.41 10.86 -4.00
CA ILE A 2 -24.90 12.22 -3.65
C ILE A 2 -24.35 12.71 -2.29
N PHE A 3 -24.29 11.85 -1.28
CA PHE A 3 -23.72 12.20 0.03
C PHE A 3 -22.26 12.68 -0.06
N TYR A 4 -21.39 11.93 -0.75
CA TYR A 4 -19.99 12.30 -0.94
C TYR A 4 -19.83 13.59 -1.74
N LEU A 5 -20.70 13.83 -2.74
CA LEU A 5 -20.73 15.09 -3.48
C LEU A 5 -21.06 16.28 -2.57
N ILE A 6 -22.04 16.14 -1.68
CA ILE A 6 -22.42 17.20 -0.72
C ILE A 6 -21.27 17.48 0.25
N VAL A 7 -20.65 16.44 0.82
CA VAL A 7 -19.49 16.61 1.71
C VAL A 7 -18.34 17.32 0.98
N PHE A 8 -18.06 16.93 -0.27
CA PHE A 8 -17.03 17.56 -1.08
C PHE A 8 -17.33 19.04 -1.36
N LEU A 9 -18.56 19.39 -1.72
CA LEU A 9 -18.97 20.77 -1.95
C LEU A 9 -18.87 21.61 -0.68
N VAL A 10 -19.36 21.12 0.46
CA VAL A 10 -19.25 21.81 1.75
C VAL A 10 -17.79 22.06 2.11
N PHE A 11 -16.92 21.08 1.91
CA PHE A 11 -15.49 21.21 2.14
C PHE A 11 -14.85 22.26 1.22
N PHE A 12 -15.17 22.23 -0.08
CA PHE A 12 -14.66 23.18 -1.06
C PHE A 12 -15.08 24.62 -0.74
N PHE A 13 -16.36 24.85 -0.44
CA PHE A 13 -16.85 26.17 -0.05
C PHE A 13 -16.25 26.65 1.29
N SER A 14 -16.04 25.75 2.24
CA SER A 14 -15.39 26.07 3.51
C SER A 14 -13.94 26.55 3.30
N ILE A 15 -13.18 25.87 2.44
CA ILE A 15 -11.81 26.29 2.07
C ILE A 15 -11.84 27.66 1.37
N ALA A 16 -12.73 27.85 0.39
CA ALA A 16 -12.84 29.12 -0.34
C ALA A 16 -13.19 30.28 0.60
N PHE A 17 -14.12 30.06 1.53
CA PHE A 17 -14.49 31.04 2.56
C PHE A 17 -13.32 31.36 3.49
N TRP A 18 -12.53 30.37 3.86
CA TRP A 18 -11.40 30.56 4.77
C TRP A 18 -10.23 31.30 4.11
N ILE A 19 -9.94 30.99 2.84
CA ILE A 19 -8.99 31.75 2.00
C ILE A 19 -9.45 33.21 1.87
N TYR A 20 -10.74 33.44 1.61
CA TYR A 20 -11.31 34.79 1.56
C TYR A 20 -11.08 35.55 2.88
N LYS A 21 -11.30 34.89 4.04
CA LYS A 21 -11.02 35.48 5.36
C LYS A 21 -9.54 35.84 5.53
N ILE A 22 -8.61 34.99 5.12
CA ILE A 22 -7.17 35.26 5.18
C ILE A 22 -6.83 36.51 4.35
N ILE A 23 -7.34 36.61 3.12
CA ILE A 23 -7.16 37.78 2.24
C ILE A 23 -7.76 39.04 2.89
N GLN A 24 -8.93 38.93 3.51
CA GLN A 24 -9.59 40.05 4.18
C GLN A 24 -8.78 40.55 5.39
N HIS A 25 -8.25 39.65 6.22
CA HIS A 25 -7.41 40.00 7.37
C HIS A 25 -6.09 40.64 6.94
N TYR A 26 -5.49 40.14 5.85
CA TYR A 26 -4.32 40.75 5.22
C TYR A 26 -4.60 42.19 4.75
N ARG A 27 -5.70 42.41 4.01
CA ARG A 27 -6.11 43.74 3.53
C ARG A 27 -6.40 44.72 4.66
N ARG A 28 -6.94 44.24 5.79
CA ARG A 28 -7.22 45.05 6.98
C ARG A 28 -5.97 45.33 7.84
N ARG A 29 -4.78 44.87 7.42
CA ARG A 29 -3.51 44.95 8.17
C ARG A 29 -3.59 44.42 9.61
N ASN A 30 -4.54 43.51 9.87
CA ASN A 30 -4.64 42.84 11.17
C ASN A 30 -3.69 41.65 11.18
N THR A 31 -2.41 41.94 11.46
CA THR A 31 -1.29 40.99 11.37
C THR A 31 -1.48 39.79 12.29
N MET A 32 -1.97 39.99 13.51
CA MET A 32 -2.20 38.89 14.46
C MET A 32 -3.29 37.92 13.98
N SER A 33 -4.43 38.44 13.53
CA SER A 33 -5.51 37.58 13.01
C SER A 33 -5.09 36.90 11.70
N PHE A 34 -4.32 37.57 10.86
CA PHE A 34 -3.76 36.98 9.65
C PHE A 34 -2.82 35.80 9.98
N ILE A 35 -1.88 35.99 10.90
CA ILE A 35 -0.93 34.93 11.32
C ILE A 35 -1.67 33.74 11.92
N ILE A 36 -2.65 33.97 12.80
CA ILE A 36 -3.41 32.85 13.40
C ILE A 36 -4.16 32.06 12.33
N ASN A 37 -4.87 32.73 11.43
CA ASN A 37 -5.66 32.04 10.40
C ASN A 37 -4.76 31.32 9.38
N ILE A 38 -3.63 31.90 9.00
CA ILE A 38 -2.72 31.24 8.06
C ILE A 38 -2.02 30.04 8.71
N SER A 39 -1.65 30.13 9.98
CA SER A 39 -1.08 28.99 10.73
C SER A 39 -2.11 27.86 10.87
N LEU A 40 -3.35 28.17 11.25
CA LEU A 40 -4.42 27.16 11.33
C LEU A 40 -4.71 26.52 9.97
N PHE A 41 -4.76 27.32 8.90
CA PHE A 41 -4.95 26.81 7.54
C PHE A 41 -3.79 25.90 7.13
N PHE A 42 -2.55 26.32 7.37
CA PHE A 42 -1.36 25.53 7.07
C PHE A 42 -1.36 24.20 7.83
N SER A 43 -1.64 24.20 9.13
CA SER A 43 -1.75 22.97 9.93
C SER A 43 -2.84 22.03 9.39
N LEU A 44 -4.00 22.55 9.02
CA LEU A 44 -5.08 21.75 8.43
C LEU A 44 -4.65 21.14 7.09
N VAL A 45 -4.02 21.94 6.22
CA VAL A 45 -3.51 21.47 4.92
C VAL A 45 -2.48 20.35 5.13
N VAL A 46 -1.56 20.48 6.07
CA VAL A 46 -0.58 19.43 6.40
C VAL A 46 -1.29 18.15 6.84
N VAL A 47 -2.29 18.23 7.74
CA VAL A 47 -3.06 17.06 8.20
C VAL A 47 -3.82 16.40 7.04
N ILE A 48 -4.42 17.18 6.15
CA ILE A 48 -5.14 16.66 4.98
C ILE A 48 -4.16 15.97 4.02
N LEU A 49 -3.04 16.63 3.67
CA LEU A 49 -2.02 16.08 2.77
C LEU A 49 -1.40 14.80 3.33
N TRP A 50 -1.24 14.72 4.66
CA TRP A 50 -0.80 13.51 5.36
C TRP A 50 -1.81 12.37 5.18
N ASN A 51 -3.09 12.61 5.46
CA ASN A 51 -4.15 11.59 5.34
C ASN A 51 -4.39 11.14 3.89
N LEU A 52 -4.29 12.06 2.93
CA LEU A 52 -4.41 11.76 1.50
C LEU A 52 -3.15 11.09 0.93
N ARG A 53 -2.11 10.90 1.73
CA ARG A 53 -0.83 10.28 1.32
C ARG A 53 -0.11 11.03 0.20
N LEU A 54 -0.36 12.34 0.09
CA LEU A 54 0.29 13.24 -0.87
C LEU A 54 1.61 13.80 -0.32
N PHE A 55 1.82 13.72 1.00
CA PHE A 55 3.07 14.15 1.62
C PHE A 55 4.18 13.09 1.38
N PRO A 56 5.39 13.46 0.93
CA PRO A 56 6.41 12.52 0.46
C PRO A 56 6.84 11.44 1.48
N LEU A 57 6.67 11.68 2.79
CA LEU A 57 6.99 10.70 3.85
C LEU A 57 5.81 9.81 4.26
N SER A 58 4.56 10.20 3.95
CA SER A 58 3.36 9.51 4.43
C SER A 58 3.21 8.08 3.89
N LYS A 59 3.68 7.81 2.66
CA LYS A 59 3.68 6.45 2.08
C LYS A 59 4.61 5.49 2.82
N ASN A 60 5.73 5.99 3.37
CA ASN A 60 6.67 5.15 4.10
C ASN A 60 6.08 4.68 5.43
N PHE A 61 5.31 5.53 6.11
CA PHE A 61 4.57 5.13 7.32
C PHE A 61 3.49 4.08 7.01
N TYR A 62 2.73 4.27 5.93
CA TYR A 62 1.71 3.29 5.54
C TYR A 62 2.31 1.89 5.28
N ILE A 63 3.46 1.81 4.61
CA ILE A 63 4.10 0.52 4.36
C ILE A 63 4.74 -0.04 5.63
N LYS A 64 5.25 0.80 6.52
CA LYS A 64 5.75 0.38 7.84
C LYS A 64 4.66 -0.34 8.65
N ASP A 65 3.46 0.26 8.76
CA ASP A 65 2.31 -0.34 9.44
C ASP A 65 1.85 -1.63 8.73
N LYS A 66 1.80 -1.61 7.39
CA LYS A 66 1.40 -2.78 6.61
C LYS A 66 2.42 -3.92 6.75
N ALA A 67 3.71 -3.61 6.82
CA ALA A 67 4.78 -4.59 7.04
C ALA A 67 4.66 -5.25 8.40
N GLU A 68 4.33 -4.50 9.46
CA GLU A 68 4.09 -5.08 10.79
C GLU A 68 2.89 -6.03 10.77
N LEU A 69 1.79 -5.66 10.13
CA LEU A 69 0.61 -6.52 9.99
C LEU A 69 0.91 -7.77 9.14
N LEU A 70 1.76 -7.65 8.14
CA LEU A 70 2.10 -8.75 7.26
C LEU A 70 3.15 -9.68 7.85
N THR A 71 4.09 -9.19 8.65
CA THR A 71 5.31 -9.93 9.01
C THR A 71 5.60 -9.99 10.50
N GLY A 72 4.94 -9.16 11.31
CA GLY A 72 5.23 -9.03 12.75
C GLY A 72 6.42 -8.15 13.09
N LYS A 73 7.16 -7.68 12.08
CA LYS A 73 8.26 -6.74 12.25
C LYS A 73 7.94 -5.43 11.58
N GLU A 74 8.10 -4.36 12.33
CA GLU A 74 8.03 -3.00 11.81
C GLU A 74 9.39 -2.62 11.18
N PHE A 75 9.40 -2.18 9.93
CA PHE A 75 10.64 -1.76 9.25
C PHE A 75 10.40 -0.69 8.18
N TRP A 76 11.45 0.07 7.89
CA TRP A 76 11.44 1.04 6.81
C TRP A 76 11.65 0.38 5.46
N SER A 77 10.97 0.90 4.46
CA SER A 77 11.13 0.45 3.09
C SER A 77 10.93 1.60 2.10
N TRP A 78 11.48 1.43 0.91
CA TRP A 78 11.49 2.42 -0.16
C TRP A 78 10.89 1.83 -1.42
N LYS A 79 10.02 2.60 -2.07
CA LYS A 79 9.35 2.17 -3.29
C LYS A 79 10.37 1.94 -4.42
N VAL A 80 10.41 0.72 -4.93
CA VAL A 80 11.16 0.34 -6.13
C VAL A 80 10.27 0.45 -7.35
N PHE A 81 9.07 -0.13 -7.27
CA PHE A 81 8.09 -0.16 -8.34
C PHE A 81 6.68 -0.10 -7.77
N SER A 82 5.77 0.53 -8.51
CA SER A 82 4.35 0.57 -8.16
C SER A 82 3.55 0.76 -9.44
N TYR A 83 2.56 -0.09 -9.62
CA TYR A 83 1.58 -0.01 -10.69
C TYR A 83 0.19 -0.19 -10.09
N ASP A 84 -0.74 0.63 -10.53
CA ASP A 84 -2.12 0.64 -10.06
C ASP A 84 -3.12 0.85 -11.21
N GLU A 85 -4.03 -0.10 -11.36
CA GLU A 85 -5.18 -0.02 -12.25
C GLU A 85 -6.45 -0.27 -11.44
N PHE A 86 -7.36 0.71 -11.39
CA PHE A 86 -8.58 0.62 -10.61
C PHE A 86 -9.82 0.69 -11.50
N GLY A 87 -10.70 -0.30 -11.36
CA GLY A 87 -12.03 -0.32 -11.94
C GLY A 87 -13.06 0.38 -11.06
N VAL A 88 -14.12 0.89 -11.68
CA VAL A 88 -15.20 1.62 -10.98
C VAL A 88 -16.06 0.71 -10.10
N ARG A 89 -15.97 -0.62 -10.30
CA ARG A 89 -16.80 -1.64 -9.62
C ARG A 89 -16.09 -2.40 -8.50
N GLY A 90 -14.91 -1.94 -8.06
CA GLY A 90 -14.11 -2.63 -7.05
C GLY A 90 -13.14 -3.67 -7.61
N GLU A 91 -13.19 -3.88 -8.94
CA GLU A 91 -12.12 -4.50 -9.71
C GLU A 91 -10.84 -3.67 -9.59
N GLY A 92 -9.70 -4.33 -9.58
CA GLY A 92 -8.43 -3.62 -9.54
C GLY A 92 -7.22 -4.53 -9.55
N TYR A 93 -6.14 -4.02 -10.09
CA TYR A 93 -4.84 -4.65 -10.12
C TYR A 93 -3.80 -3.68 -9.57
N THR A 94 -3.10 -4.08 -8.52
CA THR A 94 -1.96 -3.32 -8.01
C THR A 94 -0.78 -4.24 -7.79
N ILE A 95 0.41 -3.80 -8.18
CA ILE A 95 1.68 -4.44 -7.81
C ILE A 95 2.60 -3.37 -7.23
N ASP A 96 2.95 -3.53 -5.96
CA ASP A 96 3.91 -2.68 -5.29
C ASP A 96 5.13 -3.50 -4.86
N ILE A 97 6.33 -2.97 -5.13
CA ILE A 97 7.60 -3.56 -4.72
C ILE A 97 8.35 -2.53 -3.89
N TYR A 98 8.70 -2.91 -2.67
CA TYR A 98 9.47 -2.07 -1.76
C TYR A 98 10.77 -2.77 -1.38
N GLU A 99 11.86 -2.03 -1.38
CA GLU A 99 13.16 -2.45 -0.87
C GLU A 99 13.27 -2.09 0.61
N PHE A 100 13.86 -2.97 1.42
CA PHE A 100 14.17 -2.73 2.84
C PHE A 100 15.68 -2.84 3.11
N ASP A 101 16.10 -2.46 4.31
CA ASP A 101 17.51 -2.43 4.67
C ASP A 101 18.11 -3.83 4.95
N TRP A 102 19.44 -3.87 5.05
CA TRP A 102 20.18 -5.10 5.30
C TRP A 102 19.85 -5.72 6.67
N GLU A 103 19.54 -4.91 7.68
CA GLU A 103 19.21 -5.38 9.02
C GLU A 103 17.88 -6.14 9.02
N THR A 104 16.90 -5.61 8.29
CA THR A 104 15.61 -6.25 8.04
C THR A 104 15.79 -7.52 7.22
N ALA A 105 16.66 -7.50 6.21
CA ALA A 105 16.98 -8.70 5.43
C ALA A 105 17.54 -9.82 6.32
N MET A 106 18.54 -9.52 7.15
CA MET A 106 19.12 -10.50 8.09
C MET A 106 18.07 -11.09 9.04
N TYR A 107 17.11 -10.29 9.51
CA TYR A 107 16.01 -10.81 10.32
C TYR A 107 15.18 -11.87 9.58
N PHE A 108 14.91 -11.65 8.29
CA PHE A 108 14.11 -12.58 7.50
C PHE A 108 14.91 -13.71 6.86
N GLU A 109 16.24 -13.75 6.99
CA GLU A 109 17.03 -14.94 6.60
C GLU A 109 16.60 -16.16 7.42
N ASP A 110 16.34 -15.96 8.72
CA ASP A 110 15.79 -16.96 9.63
C ASP A 110 14.76 -16.33 10.58
N PRO A 111 13.53 -16.06 10.10
CA PRO A 111 12.53 -15.37 10.89
C PRO A 111 11.98 -16.29 11.99
N ASP A 112 11.45 -15.67 13.03
CA ASP A 112 10.87 -16.38 14.15
C ASP A 112 9.67 -17.25 13.75
N GLN A 113 9.35 -18.25 14.57
CA GLN A 113 8.23 -19.15 14.28
C GLN A 113 6.89 -18.40 14.15
N GLN A 114 6.74 -17.25 14.82
CA GLN A 114 5.53 -16.45 14.75
C GLN A 114 5.28 -15.90 13.35
N PHE A 115 6.33 -15.58 12.58
CA PHE A 115 6.22 -15.20 11.17
C PHE A 115 5.39 -16.23 10.38
N PHE A 116 5.65 -17.52 10.59
CA PHE A 116 4.96 -18.60 9.86
C PHE A 116 3.57 -18.96 10.40
N THR A 117 3.30 -18.71 11.68
CA THR A 117 2.06 -19.17 12.33
C THR A 117 1.03 -18.06 12.53
N ASN A 118 1.50 -16.86 12.90
CA ASN A 118 0.64 -15.75 13.28
C ASN A 118 0.43 -14.77 12.13
N PHE A 119 1.36 -14.69 11.17
CA PHE A 119 1.37 -13.68 10.13
C PHE A 119 1.09 -14.23 8.72
N PRO A 120 0.38 -13.49 7.85
CA PRO A 120 -0.17 -12.15 8.08
C PRO A 120 -1.33 -12.14 9.09
N LYS A 121 -1.52 -11.02 9.80
CA LYS A 121 -2.62 -10.78 10.75
C LYS A 121 -3.96 -10.61 10.03
N GLU A 122 -5.03 -10.65 10.81
CA GLU A 122 -6.37 -10.37 10.29
C GLU A 122 -6.57 -8.92 9.89
N LEU A 123 -6.98 -8.73 8.64
CA LEU A 123 -7.30 -7.44 8.06
C LEU A 123 -8.83 -7.28 8.16
N GLU A 124 -9.30 -6.31 8.93
CA GLU A 124 -10.73 -6.08 9.16
C GLU A 124 -11.52 -5.96 7.84
N TYR A 125 -10.93 -5.32 6.83
CA TYR A 125 -11.55 -5.12 5.51
C TYR A 125 -11.56 -6.38 4.62
N ARG A 126 -10.94 -7.48 5.05
CA ARG A 126 -10.94 -8.80 4.39
C ARG A 126 -11.40 -9.92 5.34
N GLY A 127 -12.27 -9.62 6.32
CA GLY A 127 -12.65 -10.59 7.36
C GLY A 127 -13.31 -11.89 6.85
N ASN A 128 -13.83 -11.92 5.61
CA ASN A 128 -14.40 -13.11 4.98
C ASN A 128 -13.46 -13.82 3.99
N TRP A 129 -12.19 -13.42 3.91
CA TRP A 129 -11.21 -14.02 3.01
C TRP A 129 -10.49 -15.19 3.69
N ASN A 130 -10.18 -16.22 2.90
CA ASN A 130 -9.30 -17.30 3.33
C ASN A 130 -7.87 -16.79 3.37
N ARG A 131 -7.19 -17.03 4.50
CA ARG A 131 -5.83 -16.56 4.73
C ARG A 131 -4.86 -17.72 4.80
N HIS A 132 -3.79 -17.59 4.04
CA HIS A 132 -2.66 -18.49 4.01
C HIS A 132 -1.46 -17.76 4.60
N LYS A 133 -0.83 -18.40 5.58
CA LYS A 133 0.31 -17.84 6.31
C LYS A 133 1.57 -17.84 5.44
N TRP A 134 2.69 -17.40 5.99
CA TRP A 134 3.94 -17.46 5.25
C TRP A 134 4.42 -18.90 5.07
N TYR A 135 4.78 -19.22 3.84
CA TYR A 135 5.45 -20.45 3.43
C TYR A 135 6.77 -20.11 2.74
N ARG A 136 7.72 -21.03 2.76
CA ARG A 136 8.97 -20.91 2.00
C ARG A 136 8.68 -21.15 0.52
N THR A 137 9.25 -20.33 -0.36
CA THR A 137 9.26 -20.60 -1.79
C THR A 137 10.13 -21.84 -2.08
N PRO A 138 9.86 -22.60 -3.16
CA PRO A 138 8.93 -22.31 -4.26
C PRO A 138 7.45 -22.43 -3.88
N VAL A 139 6.58 -21.69 -4.57
CA VAL A 139 5.12 -21.85 -4.45
C VAL A 139 4.72 -23.27 -4.84
N ILE A 140 3.98 -23.95 -3.97
CA ILE A 140 3.60 -25.35 -4.18
C ILE A 140 2.54 -25.49 -5.27
N ASN A 141 2.50 -26.65 -5.93
CA ASN A 141 1.64 -26.89 -7.10
C ASN A 141 0.15 -26.61 -6.86
N SER A 142 -0.36 -26.87 -5.66
CA SER A 142 -1.76 -26.61 -5.29
C SER A 142 -2.11 -25.12 -5.21
N GLU A 143 -1.12 -24.24 -5.12
CA GLU A 143 -1.29 -22.80 -4.90
C GLU A 143 -0.79 -21.94 -6.06
N VAL A 144 -0.14 -22.57 -7.07
CA VAL A 144 0.35 -21.92 -8.30
C VAL A 144 -0.75 -21.15 -9.03
N GLN A 145 -2.02 -21.56 -8.90
CA GLN A 145 -3.14 -20.84 -9.52
C GLN A 145 -3.29 -19.42 -8.99
N PHE A 146 -3.07 -19.19 -7.69
CA PHE A 146 -3.17 -17.87 -7.08
C PHE A 146 -2.04 -16.96 -7.55
N LEU A 147 -0.81 -17.49 -7.63
CA LEU A 147 0.32 -16.79 -8.23
C LEU A 147 0.05 -16.43 -9.70
N LYS A 148 -0.46 -17.37 -10.50
CA LYS A 148 -0.78 -17.14 -11.91
C LYS A 148 -1.85 -16.06 -12.09
N HIS A 149 -2.87 -16.06 -11.24
CA HIS A 149 -3.89 -15.01 -11.22
C HIS A 149 -3.27 -13.65 -10.86
N SER A 150 -2.50 -13.57 -9.78
CA SER A 150 -1.83 -12.33 -9.35
C SER A 150 -0.79 -11.81 -10.33
N LEU A 151 -0.21 -12.67 -11.17
CA LEU A 151 0.71 -12.29 -12.25
C LEU A 151 0.05 -12.30 -13.63
N GLY A 152 -1.29 -12.33 -13.68
CA GLY A 152 -2.07 -12.35 -14.91
C GLY A 152 -1.72 -11.19 -15.84
N HIS A 153 -1.78 -11.43 -17.14
CA HIS A 153 -1.38 -10.44 -18.14
C HIS A 153 -2.57 -9.54 -18.48
N GLY A 154 -2.52 -8.28 -18.09
CA GLY A 154 -3.33 -7.24 -18.74
C GLY A 154 -2.90 -7.11 -20.20
N ARG A 155 -3.84 -6.79 -21.11
CA ARG A 155 -3.55 -6.64 -22.55
C ARG A 155 -2.65 -5.44 -22.89
N SER A 156 -2.16 -4.72 -21.89
CA SER A 156 -1.59 -3.37 -21.99
C SER A 156 -0.35 -3.17 -21.11
N PHE A 157 0.28 -4.23 -20.61
CA PHE A 157 1.51 -4.09 -19.82
C PHE A 157 2.69 -3.69 -20.72
N ASP A 158 3.41 -2.64 -20.31
CA ASP A 158 4.62 -2.21 -20.98
C ASP A 158 5.82 -3.11 -20.64
N GLU A 159 6.95 -2.86 -21.30
CA GLU A 159 8.18 -3.66 -21.10
C GLU A 159 8.71 -3.59 -19.66
N GLU A 160 8.55 -2.45 -18.99
CA GLU A 160 8.99 -2.27 -17.60
C GLU A 160 8.17 -3.13 -16.64
N MET A 161 6.85 -3.14 -16.81
CA MET A 161 5.95 -3.98 -16.03
C MET A 161 6.22 -5.46 -16.27
N MET A 162 6.48 -5.87 -17.52
CA MET A 162 6.83 -7.24 -17.85
C MET A 162 8.15 -7.70 -17.22
N LYS A 163 9.13 -6.79 -17.07
CA LYS A 163 10.37 -7.03 -16.32
C LYS A 163 10.08 -7.32 -14.85
N TYR A 164 9.25 -6.50 -14.18
CA TYR A 164 8.92 -6.72 -12.78
C TYR A 164 8.03 -7.95 -12.55
N ILE A 165 7.09 -8.25 -13.43
CA ILE A 165 6.31 -9.50 -13.37
C ILE A 165 7.23 -10.72 -13.47
N SER A 166 8.22 -10.67 -14.36
CA SER A 166 9.21 -11.74 -14.51
C SER A 166 10.10 -11.88 -13.27
N PHE A 167 10.53 -10.75 -12.70
CA PHE A 167 11.27 -10.72 -11.43
C PHE A 167 10.47 -11.37 -10.29
N VAL A 168 9.21 -10.98 -10.11
CA VAL A 168 8.33 -11.54 -9.07
C VAL A 168 8.07 -13.03 -9.30
N ARG A 169 7.87 -13.46 -10.55
CA ARG A 169 7.74 -14.88 -10.90
C ARG A 169 8.98 -15.68 -10.50
N ASN A 170 10.17 -15.14 -10.77
CA ASN A 170 11.43 -15.78 -10.40
C ASN A 170 11.60 -15.89 -8.88
N LEU A 171 11.19 -14.86 -8.12
CA LEU A 171 11.18 -14.91 -6.66
C LEU A 171 10.27 -16.03 -6.13
N ALA A 172 9.06 -16.14 -6.68
CA ALA A 172 8.09 -17.15 -6.27
C ALA A 172 8.51 -18.59 -6.61
N GLN A 173 9.42 -18.77 -7.58
CA GLN A 173 9.86 -20.07 -8.08
C GLN A 173 11.24 -20.49 -7.59
N SER A 174 12.00 -19.58 -6.97
CA SER A 174 13.34 -19.85 -6.42
C SER A 174 13.28 -20.05 -4.91
N GLU A 175 14.21 -20.85 -4.37
CA GLU A 175 14.35 -21.01 -2.92
C GLU A 175 14.88 -19.74 -2.25
N GLY A 176 14.64 -19.60 -0.94
CA GLY A 176 15.19 -18.51 -0.13
C GLY A 176 14.32 -17.26 -0.03
N SER A 177 13.07 -17.33 -0.50
CA SER A 177 12.05 -16.31 -0.26
C SER A 177 10.85 -16.91 0.48
N TYR A 178 9.89 -16.07 0.82
CA TYR A 178 8.64 -16.47 1.45
C TYR A 178 7.46 -15.92 0.67
N TYR A 179 6.34 -16.64 0.70
CA TYR A 179 5.08 -16.18 0.14
C TYR A 179 3.92 -16.41 1.11
N ALA A 180 2.92 -15.55 1.02
CA ALA A 180 1.64 -15.66 1.72
C ALA A 180 0.56 -15.13 0.80
N PHE A 181 -0.69 -15.51 1.04
CA PHE A 181 -1.79 -14.96 0.25
C PHE A 181 -3.12 -14.98 1.01
N ASN A 182 -3.99 -14.03 0.68
CA ASN A 182 -5.40 -14.07 1.04
C ASN A 182 -6.22 -14.25 -0.24
N HIS A 183 -7.34 -14.95 -0.16
CA HIS A 183 -8.25 -15.04 -1.31
C HIS A 183 -9.73 -15.16 -0.94
N LEU A 184 -10.58 -14.69 -1.84
CA LEU A 184 -12.03 -14.92 -1.83
C LEU A 184 -12.44 -15.54 -3.16
N GLY A 185 -12.58 -16.87 -3.17
CA GLY A 185 -12.63 -17.62 -4.43
C GLY A 185 -11.28 -17.56 -5.17
N ASP A 186 -11.31 -17.73 -6.49
CA ASP A 186 -10.09 -17.80 -7.32
C ASP A 186 -9.73 -16.47 -8.01
N LEU A 187 -10.67 -15.52 -8.03
CA LEU A 187 -10.56 -14.27 -8.80
C LEU A 187 -10.21 -13.04 -7.96
N ASN A 188 -10.18 -13.19 -6.63
CA ASN A 188 -9.90 -12.12 -5.69
C ASN A 188 -8.75 -12.58 -4.79
N VAL A 189 -7.55 -12.05 -5.05
CA VAL A 189 -6.31 -12.51 -4.42
C VAL A 189 -5.45 -11.33 -3.98
N ASP A 190 -5.03 -11.36 -2.72
CA ASP A 190 -3.91 -10.58 -2.20
C ASP A 190 -2.71 -11.53 -2.12
N PHE A 191 -1.68 -11.32 -2.92
CA PHE A 191 -0.47 -12.17 -2.93
C PHE A 191 0.73 -11.36 -2.41
N PHE A 192 1.49 -11.98 -1.51
CA PHE A 192 2.64 -11.35 -0.86
C PHE A 192 3.88 -12.20 -1.08
N LEU A 193 5.01 -11.55 -1.38
CA LEU A 193 6.33 -12.17 -1.38
C LEU A 193 7.29 -11.35 -0.54
N LEU A 194 8.21 -12.03 0.14
CA LEU A 194 9.29 -11.42 0.88
C LEU A 194 10.59 -12.15 0.53
N SER A 195 11.57 -11.43 0.01
CA SER A 195 12.88 -11.97 -0.33
C SER A 195 13.96 -11.27 0.50
N PRO A 196 14.56 -11.95 1.48
CA PRO A 196 15.70 -11.42 2.25
C PRO A 196 16.89 -11.12 1.33
N LYS A 197 17.18 -12.04 0.40
CA LYS A 197 18.32 -11.95 -0.53
C LYS A 197 18.24 -10.72 -1.44
N GLU A 198 17.09 -10.51 -2.06
CA GLU A 198 16.87 -9.33 -2.93
C GLU A 198 16.45 -8.09 -2.13
N LYS A 199 16.27 -8.23 -0.80
CA LYS A 199 15.84 -7.20 0.14
C LYS A 199 14.52 -6.53 -0.23
N VAL A 200 13.56 -7.31 -0.73
CA VAL A 200 12.27 -6.77 -1.20
C VAL A 200 11.07 -7.44 -0.55
N ILE A 201 10.01 -6.64 -0.36
CA ILE A 201 8.65 -7.11 -0.12
C ILE A 201 7.77 -6.70 -1.31
N VAL A 202 7.01 -7.66 -1.83
CA VAL A 202 6.11 -7.50 -2.97
C VAL A 202 4.68 -7.68 -2.50
N LEU A 203 3.82 -6.75 -2.87
CA LEU A 203 2.41 -6.74 -2.52
C LEU A 203 1.60 -6.66 -3.81
N ILE A 204 0.82 -7.70 -4.09
CA ILE A 204 -0.03 -7.77 -5.28
C ILE A 204 -1.48 -7.89 -4.83
N ASN A 205 -2.34 -7.01 -5.33
CA ASN A 205 -3.79 -7.18 -5.23
C ASN A 205 -4.33 -7.40 -6.64
N HIS A 206 -5.16 -8.41 -6.81
CA HIS A 206 -5.89 -8.63 -8.05
C HIS A 206 -7.32 -9.05 -7.71
N ASN A 207 -8.26 -8.13 -7.92
CA ASN A 207 -9.70 -8.35 -7.74
C ASN A 207 -10.40 -8.24 -9.10
N MET A 208 -11.23 -9.22 -9.40
CA MET A 208 -12.15 -9.22 -10.54
C MET A 208 -13.59 -9.45 -10.06
#